data_AF-A0A7X9BBZ6-F1
#
_entry.id   AF-A0A7X9BBZ6-F1
#
_cell.length_a   1.000
_cell.length_b   1.000
_cell.length_c   1.000
_cell.angle_alpha   90.00
_cell.angle_beta   90.00
_cell.angle_gamma   90.00
#
_symmetry.space_group_name_H-M   'P 1'
#
loop_
_entity.id
_entity.type
_entity.pdbx_description
1 polymer ?
#
loop_
_entity_poly.entity_id
_entity_poly.type
_entity_poly.pdbx_seq_one_letter_code
_entity_poly.pdbx_strand_id
1 'polypeptide(L)'
;MQYPEYEMFREINGEKTRLSFINPRFLYEKGLSTIMIKTSAFFLGYQDVIRNSYLKEYKYTGEYSVNLSLPTIQTGIHPMLFSHPLGEECIRSLSGESRVILLQASPNAIYEQKKYLREHLCGNMWNKEVIWLDGKSIKWDPFVTNLIHGTDNSSEAALHYLIGNSEHQNMTRFMYPNPKLNYKVRT
;
A
#
# COMPACT_ATOMS: atom_id res chain seq x y z
N MET A 1 -13.70 24.09 17.02
CA MET A 1 -12.77 24.28 15.88
C MET A 1 -13.41 23.61 14.69
N GLN A 2 -13.81 24.38 13.68
CA GLN A 2 -14.44 23.87 12.45
C GLN A 2 -13.31 23.33 11.56
N TYR A 3 -13.44 22.09 11.08
CA TYR A 3 -12.43 21.48 10.21
C TYR A 3 -12.52 22.08 8.80
N PRO A 4 -11.42 22.11 8.02
CA PRO A 4 -11.49 22.40 6.59
C PRO A 4 -12.50 21.46 5.92
N GLU A 5 -13.22 21.94 4.90
CA GLU A 5 -14.24 21.16 4.16
C GLU A 5 -13.73 19.82 3.58
N TYR A 6 -12.41 19.66 3.49
CA TYR A 6 -11.74 18.51 2.88
C TYR A 6 -11.15 17.52 3.89
N GLU A 7 -11.25 17.75 5.21
CA GLU A 7 -10.70 16.82 6.20
C GLU A 7 -11.46 15.49 6.21
N MET A 8 -10.74 14.41 6.01
CA MET A 8 -11.27 13.05 6.04
C MET A 8 -10.86 12.32 7.31
N PHE A 9 -11.64 11.30 7.66
CA PHE A 9 -11.43 10.51 8.86
C PHE A 9 -11.41 9.03 8.54
N ARG A 10 -10.62 8.26 9.30
CA ARG A 10 -10.65 6.80 9.32
C ARG A 10 -10.75 6.33 10.76
N GLU A 11 -11.35 5.16 10.93
CA GLU A 11 -11.31 4.46 12.20
C GLU A 11 -9.97 3.72 12.32
N ILE A 12 -9.22 4.02 13.38
CA ILE A 12 -7.96 3.37 13.72
C ILE A 12 -8.05 2.96 15.18
N ASN A 13 -8.01 1.65 15.47
CA ASN A 13 -8.19 1.12 16.82
C ASN A 13 -9.51 1.56 17.50
N GLY A 14 -10.60 1.67 16.74
CA GLY A 14 -11.89 2.15 17.27
C GLY A 14 -11.96 3.66 17.50
N GLU A 15 -10.90 4.41 17.19
CA GLU A 15 -10.86 5.86 17.31
C GLU A 15 -10.97 6.53 15.95
N LYS A 16 -11.83 7.56 15.87
CA LYS A 16 -11.95 8.40 14.66
C LYS A 16 -10.71 9.30 14.54
N THR A 17 -9.81 8.94 13.63
CA THR A 17 -8.55 9.63 13.36
C THR A 17 -8.63 10.48 12.11
N ARG A 18 -8.14 11.73 12.18
CA ARG A 18 -7.99 12.62 11.01
C ARG A 18 -6.89 12.10 10.08
N LEU A 19 -7.13 12.10 8.77
CA LEU A 19 -6.11 11.64 7.82
C LEU A 19 -4.86 12.52 7.85
N SER A 20 -5.03 13.83 8.02
CA SER A 20 -3.90 14.78 8.14
C SER A 20 -2.96 14.51 9.32
N PHE A 21 -3.42 13.74 10.32
CA PHE A 21 -2.63 13.40 11.51
C PHE A 21 -1.81 12.13 11.33
N ILE A 22 -2.08 11.37 10.27
CA ILE A 22 -1.37 10.13 9.98
C ILE A 22 -0.04 10.49 9.33
N ASN A 23 1.03 10.22 10.06
CA ASN A 23 2.39 10.49 9.64
C ASN A 23 3.32 9.37 10.14
N PRO A 24 4.59 9.33 9.72
CA PRO A 24 5.50 8.25 10.09
C PRO A 24 5.68 8.10 11.61
N ARG A 25 5.65 9.21 12.36
CA ARG A 25 5.76 9.18 13.83
C ARG A 25 4.52 8.57 14.47
N PHE A 26 3.32 8.97 14.04
CA PHE A 26 2.05 8.40 14.51
C PHE A 26 2.02 6.88 14.36
N LEU A 27 2.45 6.36 13.21
CA LEU A 27 2.46 4.92 12.94
C LEU A 27 3.56 4.20 13.73
N TYR A 28 4.76 4.81 13.83
CA TYR A 28 5.88 4.27 14.60
C TYR A 28 5.53 4.12 16.08
N GLU A 29 5.02 5.19 16.72
CA GLU A 29 4.68 5.19 18.15
C GLU A 29 3.56 4.19 18.50
N LYS A 30 2.68 3.89 17.53
CA LYS A 30 1.60 2.90 17.70
C LYS A 30 1.98 1.49 17.23
N GLY A 31 3.20 1.29 16.72
CA GLY A 31 3.66 0.00 16.21
C GLY A 31 2.84 -0.52 15.02
N LEU A 32 2.41 0.38 14.14
CA LEU A 32 1.52 0.08 13.01
C LEU A 32 2.29 -0.05 11.70
N SER A 33 1.94 -1.08 10.93
CA SER A 33 2.43 -1.34 9.57
C SER A 33 1.26 -1.43 8.60
N THR A 34 1.51 -1.13 7.32
CA THR A 34 0.47 -1.22 6.28
C THR A 34 0.78 -2.37 5.33
N ILE A 35 -0.26 -3.11 4.98
CA ILE A 35 -0.25 -3.99 3.81
C ILE A 35 -1.25 -3.49 2.78
N MET A 36 -0.98 -3.81 1.53
CA MET A 36 -1.84 -3.50 0.41
C MET A 36 -2.02 -4.76 -0.42
N ILE A 37 -3.22 -5.32 -0.38
CA ILE A 37 -3.66 -6.38 -1.28
C ILE A 37 -3.94 -5.72 -2.62
N LYS A 38 -3.15 -6.08 -3.64
CA LYS A 38 -3.20 -5.45 -4.96
C LYS A 38 -4.27 -6.08 -5.83
N THR A 39 -4.64 -5.37 -6.90
CA THR A 39 -5.59 -5.83 -7.92
C THR A 39 -5.30 -7.22 -8.49
N SER A 40 -4.03 -7.61 -8.63
CA SER A 40 -3.62 -8.96 -9.03
C SER A 40 -4.12 -10.06 -8.09
N ALA A 41 -4.24 -9.80 -6.78
CA ALA A 41 -4.84 -10.74 -5.85
C ALA A 41 -6.34 -10.89 -6.05
N PHE A 42 -7.05 -9.80 -6.33
CA PHE A 42 -8.48 -9.83 -6.67
C PHE A 42 -8.71 -10.54 -8.00
N PHE A 43 -7.87 -10.26 -9.00
CA PHE A 43 -7.90 -10.91 -10.31
C PHE A 43 -7.76 -12.44 -10.21
N LEU A 44 -6.88 -12.93 -9.33
CA LEU A 44 -6.70 -14.37 -9.10
C LEU A 44 -7.63 -14.97 -8.02
N GLY A 45 -8.46 -14.17 -7.36
CA GLY A 45 -9.36 -14.64 -6.30
C GLY A 45 -8.68 -14.97 -4.96
N TYR A 46 -7.50 -14.42 -4.69
CA TYR A 46 -6.72 -14.67 -3.46
C TYR A 46 -6.85 -13.60 -2.38
N GLN A 47 -7.64 -12.54 -2.60
CA GLN A 47 -7.76 -11.41 -1.69
C GLN A 47 -8.15 -11.83 -0.26
N ASP A 48 -9.11 -12.74 -0.10
CA ASP A 48 -9.59 -13.15 1.22
C ASP A 48 -8.63 -14.12 1.91
N VAL A 49 -7.95 -14.97 1.14
CA VAL A 49 -6.88 -15.84 1.65
C VAL A 49 -5.75 -15.00 2.25
N ILE A 50 -5.30 -13.98 1.50
CA ILE A 50 -4.25 -13.06 1.95
C ILE A 50 -4.72 -12.29 3.18
N ARG A 51 -5.89 -11.65 3.12
CA ARG A 51 -6.44 -10.88 4.24
C ARG A 51 -6.53 -11.71 5.51
N ASN A 52 -7.15 -12.88 5.44
CA ASN A 52 -7.35 -13.75 6.61
C ASN A 52 -6.04 -14.30 7.17
N SER A 53 -5.02 -14.51 6.33
CA SER A 53 -3.68 -14.90 6.77
C SER A 53 -3.09 -13.85 7.72
N TYR A 54 -3.21 -12.56 7.42
CA TYR A 54 -2.70 -11.49 8.31
C TYR A 54 -3.58 -11.28 9.55
N LEU A 55 -4.90 -11.35 9.39
CA LEU A 55 -5.84 -11.11 10.51
C LEU A 55 -5.81 -12.22 11.57
N LYS A 56 -5.35 -13.42 11.20
CA LYS A 56 -5.14 -14.51 12.14
C LYS A 56 -3.96 -14.25 13.07
N GLU A 57 -2.90 -13.61 12.55
CA GLU A 57 -1.63 -13.44 13.25
C GLU A 57 -1.50 -12.07 13.92
N TYR A 58 -2.14 -11.03 13.39
CA TYR A 58 -1.94 -9.66 13.83
C TYR A 58 -3.24 -8.93 14.14
N LYS A 59 -3.13 -7.98 15.08
CA LYS A 59 -4.26 -7.12 15.45
C LYS A 59 -4.59 -6.15 14.32
N TYR A 60 -5.84 -6.23 13.87
CA TYR A 60 -6.46 -5.33 12.92
C TYR A 60 -6.76 -3.96 13.51
N THR A 61 -6.51 -2.90 12.75
CA THR A 61 -6.77 -1.54 13.22
C THR A 61 -7.61 -0.70 12.26
N GLY A 62 -7.64 -1.03 10.97
CA GLY A 62 -8.51 -0.40 9.97
C GLY A 62 -8.18 -0.86 8.54
N GLU A 63 -9.13 -0.74 7.62
CA GLU A 63 -8.94 -1.00 6.19
C GLU A 63 -9.84 -0.13 5.31
N TYR A 64 -9.49 -0.01 4.04
CA TYR A 64 -10.38 0.53 3.01
C TYR A 64 -10.02 -0.04 1.64
N SER A 65 -11.01 -0.07 0.74
CA SER A 65 -10.81 -0.40 -0.66
C SER A 65 -10.55 0.86 -1.49
N VAL A 66 -9.71 0.73 -2.51
CA VAL A 66 -9.32 1.83 -3.41
C VAL A 66 -8.98 1.27 -4.78
N ASN A 67 -9.28 2.02 -5.84
CA ASN A 67 -8.76 1.75 -7.16
C ASN A 67 -7.59 2.70 -7.46
N LEU A 68 -6.37 2.16 -7.48
CA LEU A 68 -5.14 2.94 -7.58
C LEU A 68 -4.85 3.43 -9.00
N SER A 69 -5.57 2.94 -10.01
CA SER A 69 -5.46 3.48 -11.36
C SER A 69 -6.22 4.79 -11.55
N LEU A 70 -7.11 5.14 -10.61
CA LEU A 70 -7.93 6.34 -10.68
C LEU A 70 -7.29 7.49 -9.91
N PRO A 71 -7.46 8.74 -10.39
CA PRO A 71 -7.07 9.91 -9.62
C PRO A 71 -7.93 10.06 -8.36
N THR A 72 -7.38 10.71 -7.33
CA THR A 72 -8.15 11.03 -6.11
C THR A 72 -9.27 12.01 -6.45
N ILE A 73 -10.45 11.79 -5.85
CA ILE A 73 -11.66 12.56 -6.17
C ILE A 73 -11.49 14.04 -5.83
N GLN A 74 -10.78 14.35 -4.75
CA GLN A 74 -10.66 15.72 -4.24
C GLN A 74 -9.71 16.59 -5.05
N THR A 75 -8.58 16.04 -5.51
CA THR A 75 -7.48 16.82 -6.07
C THR A 75 -7.05 16.38 -7.46
N GLY A 76 -7.58 15.26 -7.97
CA GLY A 76 -7.18 14.70 -9.27
C GLY A 76 -5.80 14.05 -9.24
N ILE A 77 -5.20 13.83 -8.06
CA ILE A 77 -3.85 13.27 -7.94
C ILE A 77 -3.88 11.79 -8.32
N HIS A 78 -3.03 11.36 -9.25
CA HIS A 78 -2.84 9.93 -9.54
C HIS A 78 -1.91 9.29 -8.48
N PRO A 79 -2.40 8.41 -7.60
CA PRO A 79 -1.61 7.92 -6.46
C PRO A 79 -0.30 7.25 -6.88
N MET A 80 -0.31 6.55 -8.01
CA MET A 80 0.84 5.78 -8.49
C MET A 80 2.01 6.64 -8.95
N LEU A 81 1.74 7.87 -9.42
CA LEU A 81 2.79 8.82 -9.79
C LEU A 81 3.67 9.21 -8.60
N PHE A 82 3.08 9.26 -7.40
CA PHE A 82 3.74 9.77 -6.19
C PHE A 82 4.22 8.65 -5.25
N SER A 83 3.74 7.42 -5.46
CA SER A 83 3.96 6.30 -4.55
C SER A 83 4.76 5.14 -5.16
N HIS A 84 5.00 5.09 -6.47
CA HIS A 84 5.74 3.98 -7.11
C HIS A 84 6.83 4.47 -8.08
N PRO A 85 8.02 3.83 -8.08
CA PRO A 85 9.15 4.31 -8.89
C PRO A 85 8.92 4.24 -10.40
N LEU A 86 8.07 3.32 -10.87
CA LEU A 86 7.71 3.20 -12.29
C LEU A 86 6.56 4.12 -12.72
N GLY A 87 5.97 4.89 -11.81
CA GLY A 87 4.93 5.88 -12.11
C GLY A 87 3.77 5.31 -12.93
N GLU A 88 3.56 5.89 -14.12
CA GLU A 88 2.44 5.59 -15.02
C GLU A 88 2.42 4.14 -15.54
N GLU A 89 3.60 3.52 -15.69
CA GLU A 89 3.71 2.15 -16.23
C GLU A 89 2.95 1.13 -15.38
N CYS A 90 2.76 1.42 -14.08
CA CYS A 90 2.04 0.56 -13.16
C CYS A 90 0.52 0.76 -13.16
N ILE A 91 0.00 1.84 -13.73
CA ILE A 91 -1.42 2.22 -13.61
C ILE A 91 -2.33 1.10 -14.11
N ARG A 92 -2.01 0.51 -15.27
CA ARG A 92 -2.80 -0.59 -15.85
C ARG A 92 -2.80 -1.83 -14.96
N SER A 93 -1.67 -2.18 -14.35
CA SER A 93 -1.59 -3.36 -13.47
C SER A 93 -2.37 -3.21 -12.14
N LEU A 94 -2.79 -1.99 -11.82
CA LEU A 94 -3.51 -1.64 -10.62
C LEU A 94 -4.92 -1.13 -10.93
N SER A 95 -5.40 -1.36 -12.16
CA SER A 95 -6.74 -1.00 -12.59
C SER A 95 -7.76 -1.98 -12.02
N GLY A 96 -8.39 -1.61 -10.91
CA GLY A 96 -9.37 -2.45 -10.22
C GLY A 96 -9.27 -2.30 -8.72
N GLU A 97 -9.99 -3.15 -7.98
CA GLU A 97 -9.96 -3.08 -6.52
C GLU A 97 -8.56 -3.41 -5.99
N SER A 98 -8.11 -2.60 -5.04
CA SER A 98 -7.02 -2.90 -4.10
C SER A 98 -7.55 -2.64 -2.69
N ARG A 99 -6.96 -3.29 -1.70
CA ARG A 99 -7.34 -3.12 -0.29
C ARG A 99 -6.14 -2.78 0.55
N VAL A 100 -6.22 -1.66 1.25
CA VAL A 100 -5.19 -1.16 2.15
C VAL A 100 -5.61 -1.51 3.57
N ILE A 101 -4.73 -2.16 4.34
CA ILE A 101 -5.02 -2.67 5.68
C ILE A 101 -3.91 -2.22 6.63
N LEU A 102 -4.31 -1.67 7.78
CA LEU A 102 -3.44 -1.23 8.85
C LEU A 102 -3.47 -2.24 10.00
N LEU A 103 -2.29 -2.73 10.38
CA LEU A 103 -2.10 -3.81 11.33
C LEU A 103 -1.08 -3.42 12.39
N GLN A 104 -1.24 -3.92 13.61
CA GLN A 104 -0.20 -3.82 14.64
C GLN A 104 0.79 -4.99 14.49
N ALA A 105 1.87 -4.75 13.74
CA ALA A 105 2.88 -5.74 13.40
C ALA A 105 4.21 -5.06 13.06
N SER A 106 5.33 -5.75 13.31
CA SER A 106 6.65 -5.26 12.90
C SER A 106 6.82 -5.37 11.37
N PRO A 107 7.59 -4.46 10.73
CA PRO A 107 7.87 -4.55 9.30
C PRO A 107 8.49 -5.90 8.88
N ASN A 108 9.36 -6.47 9.73
CA ASN A 108 9.98 -7.77 9.45
C ASN A 108 8.94 -8.90 9.43
N ALA A 109 7.99 -8.90 10.36
CA ALA A 109 6.92 -9.90 10.38
C ALA A 109 6.03 -9.79 9.14
N ILE A 110 5.67 -8.56 8.73
CA ILE A 110 4.94 -8.30 7.49
C ILE A 110 5.73 -8.80 6.26
N TYR A 111 7.04 -8.58 6.23
CA TYR A 111 7.92 -8.99 5.14
C TYR A 111 7.96 -10.51 4.97
N GLU A 112 8.18 -11.26 6.05
CA GLU A 112 8.25 -12.73 6.00
C GLU A 112 6.92 -13.34 5.53
N GLN A 113 5.79 -12.86 6.05
CA GLN A 113 4.48 -13.33 5.61
C GLN A 113 4.19 -12.96 4.14
N LYS A 114 4.55 -11.75 3.72
CA LYS A 114 4.43 -11.28 2.32
C LYS A 114 5.22 -12.21 1.39
N LYS A 115 6.45 -12.55 1.76
CA LYS A 115 7.33 -13.44 1.00
C LYS A 115 6.70 -14.83 0.89
N TYR A 116 6.29 -15.42 2.01
CA TYR A 116 5.61 -16.70 2.07
C TYR A 116 4.39 -16.74 1.12
N LEU A 117 3.48 -15.78 1.24
CA LEU A 117 2.26 -15.74 0.43
C LEU A 117 2.55 -15.59 -1.07
N ARG A 118 3.53 -14.76 -1.45
CA ARG A 118 3.90 -14.58 -2.86
C ARG A 118 4.48 -15.85 -3.48
N GLU A 119 5.33 -16.55 -2.74
CA GLU A 119 5.92 -17.81 -3.19
C GLU A 119 4.84 -18.90 -3.35
N HIS A 120 3.94 -19.02 -2.36
CA HIS A 120 2.93 -20.08 -2.33
C HIS A 120 1.76 -19.85 -3.30
N LEU A 121 1.33 -18.61 -3.50
CA LEU A 121 0.13 -18.30 -4.30
C LEU A 121 0.46 -17.96 -5.76
N CYS A 122 1.61 -17.35 -6.05
CA CYS A 122 1.95 -16.91 -7.40
C CYS A 122 3.41 -17.12 -7.80
N GLY A 123 4.17 -17.97 -7.09
CA GLY A 123 5.60 -18.16 -7.35
C GLY A 123 5.93 -18.63 -8.78
N ASN A 124 5.00 -19.32 -9.44
CA ASN A 124 5.15 -19.83 -10.80
C ASN A 124 4.61 -18.89 -11.90
N MET A 125 4.21 -17.66 -11.56
CA MET A 125 3.57 -16.75 -12.51
C MET A 125 4.56 -15.88 -13.28
N TRP A 126 5.80 -15.76 -12.83
CA TRP A 126 6.79 -14.88 -13.45
C TRP A 126 6.93 -15.11 -14.96
N ASN A 127 6.90 -14.02 -15.73
CA ASN A 127 6.98 -13.96 -17.19
C ASN A 127 5.79 -14.58 -17.95
N LYS A 128 4.76 -15.08 -17.25
CA LYS A 128 3.54 -15.51 -17.93
C LYS A 128 2.74 -14.32 -18.43
N GLU A 129 2.14 -14.48 -19.59
CA GLU A 129 1.15 -13.53 -20.09
C GLU A 129 -0.25 -13.96 -19.65
N VAL A 130 -1.06 -12.99 -19.21
CA VAL A 130 -2.45 -13.21 -18.82
C VAL A 130 -3.34 -12.14 -19.46
N ILE A 131 -4.57 -12.51 -19.80
CA ILE A 131 -5.57 -11.53 -20.23
C ILE A 131 -6.03 -10.75 -19.01
N TRP A 132 -5.75 -9.46 -19.00
CA TRP A 132 -6.05 -8.58 -17.89
C TRP A 132 -7.52 -8.13 -17.88
N LEU A 133 -7.88 -7.30 -16.91
CA LEU A 133 -9.24 -6.80 -16.71
C LEU A 133 -9.76 -5.94 -17.88
N ASP A 134 -8.86 -5.37 -18.70
CA ASP A 134 -9.19 -4.62 -19.90
C ASP A 134 -9.26 -5.48 -21.18
N GLY A 135 -9.16 -6.80 -21.04
CA GLY A 135 -9.18 -7.75 -22.16
C GLY A 135 -7.87 -7.84 -22.95
N LYS A 136 -6.82 -7.09 -22.57
CA LYS A 136 -5.51 -7.12 -23.24
C LYS A 136 -4.50 -7.94 -22.44
N SER A 137 -3.50 -8.52 -23.11
CA SER A 137 -2.41 -9.25 -22.44
C SER A 137 -1.60 -8.32 -21.54
N ILE A 138 -1.20 -8.80 -20.36
CA ILE A 138 -0.17 -8.20 -19.52
C ILE A 138 0.83 -9.28 -19.10
N LYS A 139 2.12 -8.92 -19.09
CA LYS A 139 3.17 -9.79 -18.59
C LYS A 139 3.21 -9.73 -17.07
N TRP A 140 3.20 -10.90 -16.43
CA TRP A 140 3.30 -10.99 -14.99
C TRP A 140 4.72 -10.69 -14.51
N ASP A 141 4.84 -9.59 -13.77
CA ASP A 141 6.09 -9.05 -13.25
C ASP A 141 6.07 -9.04 -11.71
N PRO A 142 7.11 -9.57 -11.05
CA PRO A 142 7.13 -9.69 -9.59
C PRO A 142 7.20 -8.35 -8.84
N PHE A 143 7.51 -7.24 -9.50
CA PHE A 143 7.49 -5.90 -8.92
C PHE A 143 6.13 -5.22 -9.10
N VAL A 144 5.54 -5.39 -10.27
CA VAL A 144 4.31 -4.69 -10.68
C VAL A 144 3.06 -5.50 -10.28
N THR A 145 2.92 -6.72 -10.79
CA THR A 145 1.73 -7.59 -10.64
C THR A 145 1.83 -8.57 -9.47
N ASN A 146 2.73 -8.36 -8.50
CA ASN A 146 2.70 -9.12 -7.24
C ASN A 146 1.36 -8.96 -6.51
N LEU A 147 0.98 -9.95 -5.69
CA LEU A 147 -0.35 -10.00 -5.06
C LEU A 147 -0.54 -9.01 -3.91
N ILE A 148 0.54 -8.74 -3.18
CA ILE A 148 0.50 -7.97 -1.94
C ILE A 148 1.77 -7.16 -1.78
N HIS A 149 1.63 -5.91 -1.35
CA HIS A 149 2.72 -5.08 -0.87
C HIS A 149 2.63 -4.95 0.65
N GLY A 150 3.77 -4.79 1.31
CA GLY A 150 3.87 -4.62 2.76
C GLY A 150 5.07 -3.74 3.05
N THR A 151 4.93 -2.88 4.04
CA THR A 151 5.81 -1.72 4.28
C THR A 151 7.07 -2.10 5.05
N ASP A 152 8.19 -1.49 4.66
CA ASP A 152 9.48 -1.78 5.29
C ASP A 152 9.75 -0.90 6.54
N ASN A 153 9.02 0.21 6.70
CA ASN A 153 9.11 1.11 7.85
C ASN A 153 7.87 2.01 7.98
N SER A 154 7.81 2.84 9.02
CA SER A 154 6.67 3.73 9.29
C SER A 154 6.47 4.83 8.25
N SER A 155 7.53 5.26 7.55
CA SER A 155 7.43 6.23 6.46
C SER A 155 6.76 5.62 5.23
N GLU A 156 7.08 4.37 4.91
CA GLU A 156 6.37 3.61 3.87
C GLU A 156 4.96 3.23 4.29
N ALA A 157 4.74 2.92 5.58
CA ALA A 157 3.41 2.68 6.10
C ALA A 157 2.51 3.91 5.97
N ALA A 158 3.02 5.12 6.24
CA ALA A 158 2.24 6.34 6.09
C ALA A 158 1.89 6.62 4.62
N LEU A 159 2.88 6.46 3.72
CA LEU A 159 2.68 6.60 2.28
C LEU A 159 1.58 5.65 1.77
N HIS A 160 1.68 4.36 2.07
CA HIS A 160 0.73 3.37 1.56
C HIS A 160 -0.62 3.41 2.26
N TYR A 161 -0.67 3.74 3.56
CA TYR A 161 -1.96 3.89 4.23
C TYR A 161 -2.78 5.06 3.69
N LEU A 162 -2.11 6.14 3.27
CA LEU A 162 -2.77 7.32 2.71
C LEU A 162 -2.82 7.31 1.18
N ILE A 163 -2.48 6.20 0.51
CA ILE A 163 -2.35 6.18 -0.96
C ILE A 163 -3.64 6.58 -1.69
N GLY A 164 -4.81 6.15 -1.20
CA GLY A 164 -6.11 6.55 -1.76
C GLY A 164 -6.54 7.97 -1.43
N ASN A 165 -5.75 8.67 -0.61
CA ASN A 165 -5.99 10.00 -0.08
C ASN A 165 -4.69 10.80 -0.09
N SER A 166 -4.02 10.80 -1.25
CA SER A 166 -2.63 11.27 -1.41
C SER A 166 -2.49 12.76 -1.04
N GLU A 167 -3.56 13.56 -1.14
CA GLU A 167 -3.62 14.94 -0.68
C GLU A 167 -3.39 15.13 0.83
N HIS A 168 -3.59 14.08 1.64
CA HIS A 168 -3.31 14.09 3.07
C HIS A 168 -1.91 13.60 3.42
N GLN A 169 -1.11 13.20 2.42
CA GLN A 169 0.27 12.77 2.66
C GLN A 169 1.16 13.97 2.95
N ASN A 170 1.83 13.94 4.09
CA ASN A 170 2.96 14.82 4.37
C ASN A 170 4.23 14.37 3.62
N MET A 171 4.22 13.17 3.02
CA MET A 171 5.36 12.70 2.24
C MET A 171 5.06 11.84 1.02
N THR A 172 5.94 11.95 0.01
CA THR A 172 5.95 11.12 -1.21
C THR A 172 7.17 10.19 -1.20
N ARG A 173 7.18 9.18 -2.08
CA ARG A 173 8.33 8.28 -2.24
C ARG A 173 9.62 9.02 -2.61
N PHE A 174 9.52 10.14 -3.30
CA PHE A 174 10.67 10.95 -3.74
C PHE A 174 11.38 11.69 -2.60
N MET A 175 10.79 11.70 -1.40
CA MET A 175 11.41 12.26 -0.21
C MET A 175 12.12 11.21 0.64
N TYR A 176 12.16 9.95 0.21
CA TYR A 176 13.03 8.98 0.86
C TYR A 176 14.50 9.37 0.65
N PRO A 177 15.34 9.26 1.69
CA PRO A 177 16.77 9.52 1.55
C PRO A 177 17.33 8.60 0.46
N ASN A 178 18.00 9.20 -0.52
CA ASN A 178 18.62 8.43 -1.59
C ASN A 178 19.67 7.48 -0.96
N PRO A 179 19.53 6.16 -1.12
CA PRO A 179 20.44 5.20 -0.48
C PRO A 179 21.88 5.31 -1.00
N LYS A 180 22.11 5.96 -2.16
CA LYS A 180 23.45 6.27 -2.68
C LYS A 180 24.08 7.50 -2.03
N LEU A 181 23.27 8.35 -1.39
CA LEU A 181 23.76 9.41 -0.53
C LEU A 181 24.12 8.76 0.81
N ASN A 182 25.31 8.16 0.88
CA ASN A 182 25.90 7.71 2.14
C ASN A 182 26.05 8.94 3.05
N TYR A 183 25.04 9.22 3.87
CA TYR A 183 25.16 10.17 4.97
C TYR A 183 26.10 9.56 5.99
N LYS A 184 27.42 9.70 5.77
CA LYS A 184 28.38 9.60 6.86
C LYS A 184 27.96 10.67 7.85
N VAL A 185 27.32 10.24 8.94
CA VAL A 185 27.07 11.07 10.10
C VAL A 185 28.45 11.60 10.49
N ARG A 186 28.66 12.90 10.30
CA ARG A 186 29.81 13.58 10.89
C ARG A 186 29.52 13.61 12.38
N THR A 187 30.00 12.59 13.09
CA THR A 187 30.20 12.62 14.54
C THR A 187 31.34 13.57 14.86
#